data_AF-A0A0P7LA79-F1
#
_entry.id   AF-A0A0P7LA79-F1
#
_cell.length_a   1.000
_cell.length_b   1.000
_cell.length_c   1.000
_cell.angle_alpha   90.00
_cell.angle_beta   90.00
_cell.angle_gamma   90.00
#
_symmetry.space_group_name_H-M   'P 1'
#
loop_
_entity.id
_entity.type
_entity.pdbx_description
1 polymer ?
#
loop_
_entity_poly.entity_id
_entity_poly.type
_entity_poly.pdbx_seq_one_letter_code
_entity_poly.pdbx_strand_id
1 'polypeptide(L)'
;MHRWLLTDDIVVYYYYHFQGQGLIYPTIQGICNKLGITESSFKARIQNLIYVITNGQEGLSNAANQTREVAELLEYSRQNDTNFQNNLQVVVNRILR
;
A
#
# COMPACT_ATOMS: atom_id res chain seq x y z
N MET A 1 -10.67 6.29 -15.10
CA MET A 1 -10.57 6.01 -13.64
C MET A 1 -9.92 4.65 -13.50
N HIS A 2 -8.84 4.53 -12.72
CA HIS A 2 -8.23 3.23 -12.41
C HIS A 2 -9.17 2.40 -11.54
N ARG A 3 -9.30 1.10 -11.85
CA ARG A 3 -10.02 0.17 -10.99
C ARG A 3 -9.04 -0.40 -9.98
N TRP A 4 -9.08 0.15 -8.77
CA TRP A 4 -8.23 -0.29 -7.67
C TRP A 4 -8.49 -1.76 -7.32
N LEU A 5 -7.43 -2.55 -7.31
CA LEU A 5 -7.42 -3.94 -6.90
C LEU A 5 -6.90 -4.07 -5.47
N LEU A 6 -7.21 -5.20 -4.81
CA LEU A 6 -6.66 -5.52 -3.49
C LEU A 6 -5.13 -5.53 -3.50
N THR A 7 -4.52 -6.01 -4.58
CA THR A 7 -3.06 -6.00 -4.78
C THR A 7 -2.49 -4.59 -4.83
N ASP A 8 -3.23 -3.60 -5.32
CA ASP A 8 -2.76 -2.22 -5.36
C ASP A 8 -2.70 -1.63 -3.94
N ASP A 9 -3.68 -1.95 -3.09
CA ASP A 9 -3.66 -1.57 -1.67
C ASP A 9 -2.51 -2.23 -0.90
N ILE A 10 -2.12 -3.47 -1.26
CA ILE A 10 -0.92 -4.11 -0.71
C ILE A 10 0.35 -3.32 -1.08
N VAL A 11 0.46 -2.88 -2.33
CA VAL A 11 1.60 -2.05 -2.80
C VAL A 11 1.61 -0.71 -2.07
N VAL A 12 0.46 -0.07 -1.91
CA VAL A 12 0.31 1.19 -1.16
C VAL A 12 0.75 1.01 0.30
N TYR A 13 0.29 -0.06 0.96
CA TYR A 13 0.67 -0.38 2.34
C TYR A 13 2.19 -0.54 2.48
N TYR A 14 2.81 -1.33 1.60
CA TYR A 14 4.25 -1.51 1.62
C TYR A 14 5.01 -0.19 1.41
N TYR A 15 4.58 0.60 0.43
CA TYR A 15 5.24 1.89 0.15
C TYR A 15 5.11 2.86 1.32
N TYR A 16 3.95 2.93 1.98
CA TYR A 16 3.75 3.79 3.14
C TYR A 16 4.73 3.48 4.28
N HIS A 17 4.92 2.19 4.62
CA HIS A 17 5.79 1.80 5.73
C HIS A 17 7.28 1.76 5.37
N PHE A 18 7.63 1.38 4.13
CA PHE A 18 9.01 1.04 3.76
C PHE A 18 9.56 1.90 2.61
N GLN A 19 8.81 2.88 2.11
CA GLN A 19 9.25 3.85 1.09
C GLN A 19 9.89 3.20 -0.15
N GLY A 20 9.38 2.05 -0.57
CA GLY A 20 9.85 1.34 -1.76
C GLY A 20 11.21 0.63 -1.62
N GLN A 21 11.74 0.50 -0.39
CA GLN A 21 12.97 -0.26 -0.14
C GLN A 21 12.87 -1.68 -0.73
N GLY A 22 13.90 -2.09 -1.48
CA GLY A 22 14.00 -3.42 -2.07
C GLY A 22 12.99 -3.73 -3.19
N LEU A 23 12.21 -2.74 -3.65
CA LEU A 23 11.31 -2.92 -4.78
C LEU A 23 12.03 -2.78 -6.12
N ILE A 24 11.56 -3.53 -7.13
CA ILE A 24 12.02 -3.40 -8.52
C ILE A 24 11.72 -2.02 -9.10
N TYR A 25 10.65 -1.38 -8.64
CA TYR A 25 10.33 0.03 -8.89
C TYR A 25 10.25 0.76 -7.54
N PRO A 26 11.34 1.38 -7.07
CA PRO A 26 11.39 1.93 -5.71
C PRO A 26 10.71 3.29 -5.57
N THR A 27 10.42 4.00 -6.68
CA THR A 27 9.82 5.33 -6.65
C THR A 27 8.31 5.26 -6.86
N ILE A 28 7.56 6.23 -6.31
CA ILE A 28 6.11 6.37 -6.58
C ILE A 28 5.86 6.40 -8.10
N GLN A 29 6.66 7.18 -8.83
CA GLN A 29 6.53 7.29 -10.28
C GLN A 29 6.68 5.91 -10.97
N GLY A 30 7.70 5.14 -10.60
CA GLY A 30 7.92 3.81 -11.18
C GLY A 30 6.79 2.83 -10.88
N ILE A 31 6.31 2.81 -9.63
CA ILE A 31 5.16 2.00 -9.20
C ILE A 31 3.91 2.41 -9.97
N CYS A 32 3.62 3.70 -10.04
CA CYS A 32 2.46 4.26 -10.72
C CYS A 32 2.46 3.94 -12.22
N ASN A 33 3.60 4.09 -12.89
CA ASN A 33 3.77 3.72 -14.29
C ASN A 33 3.51 2.23 -14.50
N LYS A 34 3.98 1.37 -13.59
CA LYS A 34 3.77 -0.07 -13.68
C LYS A 34 2.31 -0.46 -13.48
N LEU A 35 1.61 0.18 -12.55
CA LEU A 35 0.21 -0.10 -12.24
C LEU A 35 -0.79 0.65 -13.16
N GLY A 36 -0.32 1.59 -13.99
CA GLY A 36 -1.19 2.43 -14.81
C GLY A 36 -2.02 3.44 -14.02
N ILE A 37 -1.49 3.91 -12.88
CA ILE A 37 -2.17 4.81 -11.94
C ILE A 37 -1.47 6.18 -11.94
N THR A 38 -2.19 7.27 -11.67
CA THR A 38 -1.56 8.58 -11.46
C THR A 38 -0.96 8.67 -10.05
N GLU A 39 0.16 9.38 -9.89
CA GLU A 39 0.74 9.61 -8.56
C GLU A 39 -0.25 10.28 -7.59
N SER A 40 -1.11 11.17 -8.10
CA SER A 40 -2.17 11.81 -7.31
C SER A 40 -3.15 10.80 -6.74
N SER A 41 -3.59 9.83 -7.54
CA SER A 41 -4.49 8.77 -7.08
C SER A 41 -3.79 7.85 -6.10
N PHE A 42 -2.51 7.54 -6.32
CA PHE A 42 -1.73 6.72 -5.40
C PHE A 42 -1.54 7.41 -4.04
N LYS A 43 -1.18 8.70 -4.04
CA LYS A 43 -1.09 9.53 -2.82
C LYS A 43 -2.43 9.66 -2.10
N ALA A 44 -3.54 9.81 -2.82
CA ALA A 44 -4.87 9.79 -2.22
C ALA A 44 -5.15 8.45 -1.53
N ARG A 45 -4.73 7.32 -2.13
CA ARG A 45 -4.87 6.01 -1.51
C ARG A 45 -4.00 5.85 -0.26
N ILE A 46 -2.79 6.40 -0.24
CA ILE A 46 -1.97 6.48 0.99
C ILE A 46 -2.73 7.24 2.08
N GLN A 47 -3.38 8.37 1.76
CA GLN A 47 -4.16 9.12 2.75
C GLN A 47 -5.39 8.35 3.27
N ASN A 48 -6.02 7.53 2.43
CA ASN A 48 -7.06 6.62 2.90
C ASN A 48 -6.51 5.55 3.84
N LEU A 49 -5.33 4.99 3.54
CA LEU A 49 -4.67 4.03 4.41
C LEU A 49 -4.33 4.67 5.77
N ILE A 50 -3.76 5.89 5.78
CA ILE A 50 -3.45 6.65 7.00
C ILE A 50 -4.70 6.82 7.87
N TYR A 51 -5.84 7.14 7.24
CA TYR A 51 -7.11 7.24 7.95
C TYR A 51 -7.50 5.94 8.64
N VAL A 52 -7.31 4.79 7.99
CA VAL A 52 -7.61 3.49 8.60
C VAL A 52 -6.69 3.20 9.78
N ILE A 53 -5.38 3.26 9.59
CA ILE A 53 -4.40 2.86 10.61
C ILE A 53 -4.38 3.80 11.83
N THR A 54 -4.79 5.06 11.66
CA THR A 54 -4.91 6.04 12.75
C THR A 54 -6.31 6.04 13.38
N ASN A 55 -7.17 5.07 13.04
CA ASN A 55 -8.56 5.00 13.51
C ASN A 55 -9.33 6.32 13.29
N GLY A 56 -9.08 6.96 12.15
CA GLY A 56 -9.75 8.16 11.69
C GLY A 56 -9.23 9.49 12.24
N GLN A 57 -8.09 9.50 12.93
CA GLN A 57 -7.49 10.73 13.46
C GLN A 57 -6.81 11.58 12.37
N GLU A 58 -6.26 10.95 11.33
CA GLU A 58 -5.54 11.62 10.25
C GLU A 58 -5.98 11.13 8.86
N GLY A 59 -5.53 11.78 7.79
CA GLY A 59 -5.77 11.31 6.42
C GLY A 59 -7.17 11.62 5.85
N LEU A 60 -7.59 10.85 4.85
CA LEU A 60 -8.85 11.06 4.11
C LEU A 60 -9.89 10.00 4.47
N SER A 61 -11.02 10.45 5.04
CA SER A 61 -12.07 9.62 5.68
C SER A 61 -12.87 8.69 4.78
N ASN A 62 -12.77 8.83 3.46
CA ASN A 62 -13.46 7.99 2.49
C ASN A 62 -12.61 6.79 2.04
N ALA A 63 -12.03 6.06 3.00
CA ALA A 63 -11.30 4.84 2.69
C ALA A 63 -12.25 3.78 2.10
N ALA A 64 -11.81 3.06 1.07
CA ALA A 64 -12.56 1.93 0.53
C ALA A 64 -12.48 0.74 1.48
N ASN A 65 -13.48 -0.14 1.46
CA ASN A 65 -13.49 -1.34 2.33
C ASN A 65 -12.27 -2.24 2.09
N GLN A 66 -11.84 -2.41 0.84
CA GLN A 66 -10.62 -3.17 0.52
C GLN A 66 -9.36 -2.56 1.18
N THR A 67 -9.27 -1.23 1.29
CA THR A 67 -8.15 -0.57 1.96
C THR A 67 -8.17 -0.88 3.46
N ARG A 68 -9.37 -0.99 4.07
CA ARG A 68 -9.53 -1.41 5.46
C ARG A 68 -9.08 -2.86 5.68
N GLU A 69 -9.59 -3.78 4.86
CA GLU A 69 -9.25 -5.21 4.93
C GLU A 69 -7.75 -5.46 4.82
N VAL A 70 -7.08 -4.80 3.85
CA VAL A 70 -5.63 -4.91 3.67
C VAL A 70 -4.89 -4.32 4.87
N ALA A 71 -5.30 -3.14 5.35
CA ALA A 71 -4.65 -2.50 6.49
C ALA A 71 -4.74 -3.35 7.76
N GLU A 72 -5.93 -3.87 8.08
CA GLU A 72 -6.15 -4.71 9.26
C GLU A 72 -5.32 -6.00 9.22
N LEU A 73 -5.34 -6.71 8.07
CA LEU A 73 -4.60 -7.96 7.90
C LEU A 73 -3.09 -7.76 7.99
N LEU A 74 -2.57 -6.73 7.31
CA LEU A 74 -1.14 -6.48 7.23
C LEU A 74 -0.59 -5.83 8.50
N GLU A 75 -1.34 -4.96 9.16
CA GLU A 75 -0.91 -4.34 10.42
C GLU A 75 -0.82 -5.36 11.54
N TYR A 76 -1.77 -6.30 11.62
CA TYR A 76 -1.66 -7.44 12.53
C TYR A 76 -0.39 -8.27 12.23
N SER A 77 -0.16 -8.62 10.97
CA SER A 77 1.00 -9.41 10.58
C SER A 77 2.32 -8.68 10.87
N ARG A 78 2.39 -7.37 10.63
CA ARG A 78 3.56 -6.52 10.88
C ARG A 78 3.99 -6.51 12.34
N GLN A 79 3.03 -6.59 13.26
CA GLN A 79 3.28 -6.60 14.70
C GLN A 79 3.74 -7.98 15.22
N ASN A 80 3.51 -9.05 14.46
CA ASN A 80 3.70 -10.43 14.91
C ASN A 80 4.74 -11.24 14.10
N ASP A 81 5.17 -10.78 12.93
CA ASP A 81 6.19 -11.43 12.09
C ASP A 81 7.47 -10.59 11.98
N THR A 82 8.59 -11.12 12.49
CA THR A 82 9.90 -10.46 12.43
C THR A 82 10.46 -10.36 11.00
N ASN A 83 10.00 -11.20 10.08
CA ASN A 83 10.39 -11.18 8.67
C ASN A 83 9.38 -10.48 7.77
N PHE A 84 8.38 -9.80 8.36
CA PHE A 84 7.24 -9.23 7.64
C PHE A 84 7.65 -8.38 6.44
N GLN A 85 8.61 -7.46 6.60
CA GLN A 85 9.08 -6.60 5.52
C GLN A 85 9.61 -7.42 4.34
N ASN A 86 10.48 -8.39 4.60
CA ASN A 86 11.08 -9.23 3.56
C ASN A 86 10.03 -10.08 2.84
N ASN A 87 9.10 -10.66 3.60
CA ASN A 87 8.01 -11.47 3.06
C ASN A 87 7.09 -10.63 2.16
N LEU A 88 6.68 -9.44 2.63
CA LEU A 88 5.83 -8.55 1.88
C LEU A 88 6.53 -7.95 0.66
N GLN A 89 7.84 -7.64 0.76
CA GLN A 89 8.65 -7.17 -0.36
C GLN A 89 8.62 -8.17 -1.53
N VAL A 90 8.74 -9.48 -1.25
CA VAL A 90 8.67 -10.53 -2.28
C VAL A 90 7.31 -10.52 -2.97
N VAL A 91 6.22 -10.36 -2.21
CA VAL A 91 4.85 -10.29 -2.75
C VAL A 91 4.68 -9.05 -3.62
N VAL A 92 5.08 -7.88 -3.14
CA VAL A 92 4.97 -6.61 -3.88
C VAL A 92 5.79 -6.65 -5.16
N ASN A 93 7.00 -7.21 -5.13
CA ASN A 93 7.80 -7.40 -6.32
C ASN A 93 7.16 -8.37 -7.34
N ARG A 94 6.36 -9.35 -6.89
CA ARG A 94 5.59 -10.21 -7.81
C ARG A 94 4.42 -9.47 -8.44
N ILE A 95 3.73 -8.61 -7.67
CA ILE A 95 2.64 -7.76 -8.18
C ILE A 95 3.17 -6.78 -9.23
N LEU A 96 4.36 -6.23 -9.00
CA LEU A 96 4.97 -5.23 -9.87
C LEU A 96 5.72 -5.82 -11.09
N ARG A 97 5.83 -7.14 -11.23
CA ARG A 97 6.48 -7.75 -12.40
C ARG A 97 5.63 -7.66 -13.66
#